data_AF-A0A9W6QKS0-F1
#
_entry.id   AF-A0A9W6QKS0-F1
#
_cell.length_a   1.000
_cell.length_b   1.000
_cell.length_c   1.000
_cell.angle_alpha   90.00
_cell.angle_beta   90.00
_cell.angle_gamma   90.00
#
_symmetry.space_group_name_H-M   'P 1'
#
loop_
_entity.id
_entity.type
_entity.pdbx_description
1 polymer ?
#
loop_
_entity_poly.entity_id
_entity_poly.type
_entity_poly.pdbx_seq_one_letter_code
_entity_poly.pdbx_strand_id
1 'polypeptide(L)'
;MNHEDSILLNFAADQANKKIQSGEMPSEDFDQLVEVLNEACEHMVREARELAPQWYTLSAKASKLRTRWRRLHDIRVGRAIGKRYARAFLLFEESLGAAEFINLQLIEAYSRWVRATPESERMSNLFGQPNLFGGHQLKVLILLAMHARSIVIASEILQLLKAGFHEGAAARARTLYELSIKATLIAVDEYKGGYGLAERFYVSAHGDDKKYRNLTGQPFDDESQQVYDLAKSVWGSDFFSSEHNWARPIIPGASNRRLTFKDLEQAAGAEELRHTYLEYSRSVHAGPLTLIQGTDFNKRYLNNMRTEVDIHRTGRIGQSASFSIEVVTEILTKCISTETKEWDSYLALSQFVHTIDRANSTFVAAFEKCAPRQVE
;
A
#
# COMPACT_ATOMS: atom_id res chain seq x y z
N MET A 1 29.66 25.38 -19.42
CA MET A 1 29.36 24.93 -20.79
C MET A 1 29.42 26.19 -21.63
N ASN A 2 30.28 26.28 -22.64
CA ASN A 2 30.28 27.46 -23.51
C ASN A 2 29.02 27.42 -24.38
N HIS A 3 28.42 28.58 -24.67
CA HIS A 3 27.18 28.64 -25.47
C HIS A 3 27.38 27.98 -26.84
N GLU A 4 28.57 28.18 -27.44
CA GLU A 4 29.01 27.60 -28.71
C GLU A 4 28.92 26.05 -28.76
N ASP A 5 29.06 25.37 -27.61
CA ASP A 5 28.97 23.91 -27.52
C ASP A 5 27.52 23.40 -27.40
N SER A 6 26.55 24.31 -27.22
CA SER A 6 25.15 23.98 -26.98
C SER A 6 24.27 24.49 -28.11
N ILE A 7 23.73 23.55 -28.90
CA ILE A 7 22.79 23.82 -29.99
C ILE A 7 21.59 24.67 -29.50
N LEU A 8 21.11 24.40 -28.28
CA LEU A 8 19.99 25.13 -27.67
C LEU A 8 20.38 26.54 -27.25
N LEU A 9 21.52 26.70 -26.57
CA LEU A 9 21.96 28.02 -26.10
C LEU A 9 22.38 28.91 -27.27
N ASN A 10 23.02 28.36 -28.30
CA ASN A 10 23.31 29.08 -29.55
C ASN A 10 22.03 29.59 -30.21
N PHE A 11 21.04 28.71 -30.40
CA PHE A 11 19.76 29.10 -31.00
C PHE A 11 19.05 30.19 -30.17
N ALA A 12 18.97 30.02 -28.86
CA ALA A 12 18.33 30.99 -27.98
C ALA A 12 19.07 32.33 -27.96
N ALA A 13 20.41 32.30 -27.90
CA ALA A 13 21.25 33.51 -27.98
C ALA A 13 21.09 34.23 -29.32
N ASP A 14 21.02 33.51 -30.44
CA ASP A 14 20.80 34.11 -31.77
C ASP A 14 19.43 34.80 -31.86
N GLN A 15 18.38 34.22 -31.28
CA GLN A 15 17.05 34.85 -31.25
C GLN A 15 17.05 36.11 -30.37
N ALA A 16 17.70 36.05 -29.20
CA ALA A 16 17.85 37.21 -28.32
C ALA A 16 18.65 38.34 -28.99
N ASN A 17 19.80 38.00 -29.60
CA ASN A 17 20.64 38.95 -30.30
C ASN A 17 19.90 39.63 -31.47
N LYS A 18 19.05 38.90 -32.21
CA LYS A 18 18.22 39.48 -33.27
C LYS A 18 17.24 40.53 -32.74
N LYS A 19 16.54 40.23 -31.63
CA LYS A 19 15.60 41.19 -31.00
C LYS A 19 16.31 42.43 -30.43
N ILE A 20 17.52 42.26 -29.89
CA ILE A 20 18.36 43.38 -29.43
C ILE A 20 18.81 44.24 -30.61
N GLN A 21 19.32 43.61 -31.67
CA GLN A 21 19.82 44.32 -32.86
C GLN A 21 18.70 45.02 -33.64
N SER A 22 17.46 44.50 -33.62
CA SER A 22 16.30 45.15 -34.23
C SER A 22 15.70 46.28 -33.36
N GLY A 23 16.17 46.45 -32.12
CA GLY A 23 15.66 47.45 -31.18
C GLY A 23 14.32 47.08 -30.54
N GLU A 24 13.84 45.84 -30.73
CA GLU A 24 12.63 45.31 -30.10
C GLU A 24 12.80 45.05 -28.60
N MET A 25 14.05 44.97 -28.13
CA MET A 25 14.41 44.74 -26.74
C MET A 25 15.70 45.49 -26.34
N PRO A 26 15.76 46.16 -25.18
CA PRO A 26 17.00 46.74 -24.66
C PRO A 26 18.00 45.65 -24.24
N SER A 27 19.30 45.87 -24.46
CA SER A 27 20.34 44.92 -24.03
C SER A 27 20.52 44.83 -22.51
N GLU A 28 19.97 45.78 -21.75
CA GLU A 28 20.12 45.89 -20.30
C GLU A 28 18.89 45.35 -19.53
N ASP A 29 17.80 45.00 -20.23
CA ASP A 29 16.58 44.47 -19.61
C ASP A 29 16.70 42.95 -19.42
N PHE A 30 17.10 42.55 -18.21
CA PHE A 30 17.35 41.16 -17.87
C PHE A 30 16.07 40.31 -17.87
N ASP A 31 14.94 40.87 -17.42
CA ASP A 31 13.68 40.13 -17.33
C ASP A 31 13.13 39.84 -18.73
N GLN A 32 13.16 40.84 -19.61
CA GLN A 32 12.77 40.67 -21.02
C GLN A 32 13.71 39.69 -21.75
N LEU A 33 15.02 39.72 -21.45
CA LEU A 33 15.98 38.76 -22.00
C LEU A 33 15.68 37.31 -21.57
N VAL A 34 15.34 37.08 -20.29
CA VAL A 34 14.97 35.74 -19.79
C VAL A 34 13.71 35.23 -20.48
N GLU A 35 12.70 36.08 -20.67
CA GLU A 35 11.47 35.72 -21.38
C GLU A 35 11.77 35.29 -22.82
N VAL A 36 12.54 36.07 -23.57
CA VAL A 36 12.93 35.75 -24.95
C VAL A 36 13.73 34.44 -25.03
N LEU A 37 14.64 34.20 -24.08
CA LEU A 37 15.41 32.96 -24.03
C LEU A 37 14.52 31.75 -23.75
N ASN A 38 13.54 31.87 -22.84
CA ASN A 38 12.57 30.81 -22.56
C ASN A 38 11.67 30.53 -23.78
N GLU A 39 11.13 31.57 -24.43
CA GLU A 39 10.35 31.44 -25.66
C GLU A 39 11.13 30.71 -26.76
N ALA A 40 12.40 31.11 -26.96
CA ALA A 40 13.27 30.49 -27.95
C ALA A 40 13.57 29.03 -27.61
N CYS A 41 13.77 28.70 -26.33
CA CYS A 41 13.95 27.32 -25.88
C CYS A 41 12.70 26.48 -26.11
N GLU A 42 11.51 26.98 -25.76
CA GLU A 42 10.25 26.29 -25.99
C GLU A 42 9.96 26.09 -27.48
N HIS A 43 10.23 27.09 -28.31
CA HIS A 43 10.11 27.00 -29.76
C HIS A 43 11.04 25.91 -30.30
N MET A 44 12.30 25.90 -29.87
CA MET A 44 13.26 24.88 -30.29
C MET A 44 12.87 23.47 -29.86
N VAL A 45 12.31 23.30 -28.65
CA VAL A 45 11.83 21.99 -28.19
C VAL A 45 10.65 21.50 -29.04
N ARG A 46 9.73 22.38 -29.40
CA ARG A 46 8.56 22.05 -30.26
C ARG A 46 9.00 21.68 -31.67
N GLU A 47 9.87 22.49 -32.28
CA GLU A 47 10.32 22.34 -33.66
C GLU A 47 11.69 21.65 -33.80
N ALA A 48 12.10 20.88 -32.78
CA ALA A 48 13.42 20.25 -32.70
C ALA A 48 13.74 19.36 -33.91
N ARG A 49 12.70 18.81 -34.55
CA ARG A 49 12.84 17.96 -35.74
C ARG A 49 13.39 18.73 -36.94
N GLU A 50 13.00 20.00 -37.09
CA GLU A 50 13.39 20.87 -38.21
C GLU A 50 14.63 21.69 -37.86
N LEU A 51 14.66 22.25 -36.63
CA LEU A 51 15.72 23.14 -36.18
C LEU A 51 16.98 22.41 -35.70
N ALA A 52 16.85 21.15 -35.25
CA ALA A 52 17.98 20.33 -34.79
C ALA A 52 17.83 18.84 -35.21
N PRO A 53 17.72 18.54 -36.51
CA PRO A 53 17.36 17.20 -37.01
C PRO A 53 18.33 16.10 -36.56
N GLN A 54 19.63 16.42 -36.45
CA GLN A 54 20.64 15.48 -35.98
C GLN A 54 20.44 15.11 -34.51
N TRP A 55 20.23 16.11 -33.64
CA TRP A 55 19.97 15.89 -32.22
C TRP A 55 18.65 15.16 -31.99
N TYR A 56 17.60 15.56 -32.71
CA TYR A 56 16.30 14.89 -32.67
C TYR A 56 16.42 13.40 -33.05
N THR A 57 17.12 13.11 -34.14
CA THR A 57 17.34 11.73 -34.61
C THR A 57 18.17 10.91 -33.62
N LEU A 58 19.22 11.49 -33.05
CA LEU A 58 20.05 10.85 -32.01
C LEU A 58 19.23 10.55 -30.76
N SER A 59 18.47 11.51 -30.25
CA SER A 59 17.58 11.36 -29.10
C SER A 59 16.51 10.29 -29.33
N ALA A 60 15.85 10.32 -30.49
CA ALA A 60 14.85 9.32 -30.87
C ALA A 60 15.44 7.91 -30.98
N LYS A 61 16.64 7.77 -31.58
CA LYS A 61 17.35 6.49 -31.67
C LYS A 61 17.75 5.98 -30.28
N ALA A 62 18.30 6.84 -29.43
CA ALA A 62 18.66 6.50 -28.06
C ALA A 62 17.43 6.06 -27.25
N SER A 63 16.31 6.77 -27.38
CA SER A 63 15.04 6.41 -26.74
C SER A 63 14.51 5.05 -27.20
N LYS A 64 14.50 4.76 -28.50
CA LYS A 64 14.10 3.45 -29.05
C LYS A 64 14.99 2.30 -28.53
N LEU A 65 16.31 2.51 -28.49
CA LEU A 65 17.25 1.54 -27.94
C LEU A 65 16.99 1.29 -26.45
N ARG A 66 16.70 2.35 -25.67
CA ARG A 66 16.32 2.24 -24.25
C ARG A 66 15.03 1.44 -24.08
N THR A 67 14.00 1.70 -24.88
CA THR A 67 12.74 0.94 -24.82
C THR A 67 12.94 -0.55 -25.12
N ARG A 68 13.75 -0.88 -26.15
CA ARG A 68 14.07 -2.28 -26.46
C ARG A 68 14.83 -2.94 -25.32
N TRP A 69 15.80 -2.25 -24.75
CA TRP A 69 16.57 -2.76 -23.61
C TRP A 69 15.67 -3.03 -22.40
N ARG A 70 14.78 -2.09 -22.05
CA ARG A 70 13.81 -2.25 -20.94
C ARG A 70 12.99 -3.53 -21.09
N ARG A 71 12.40 -3.74 -22.27
CA ARG A 71 11.59 -4.96 -22.54
C ARG A 71 12.39 -6.26 -22.36
N LEU A 72 13.62 -6.31 -22.87
CA LEU A 72 14.48 -7.50 -22.74
C LEU A 72 14.93 -7.72 -21.29
N HIS A 73 15.24 -6.63 -20.58
CA HIS A 73 15.59 -6.66 -19.17
C HIS A 73 14.41 -7.15 -18.32
N ASP A 74 13.20 -6.67 -18.57
CA ASP A 74 11.97 -7.08 -17.88
C ASP A 74 11.73 -8.59 -17.98
N ILE A 75 11.90 -9.15 -19.19
CA ILE A 75 11.79 -10.60 -19.43
C ILE A 75 12.87 -11.36 -18.64
N ARG A 76 14.10 -10.84 -18.62
CA ARG A 76 15.21 -11.47 -17.89
C ARG A 76 14.95 -11.48 -16.39
N VAL A 77 14.53 -10.35 -15.82
CA VAL A 77 14.21 -10.24 -14.38
C VAL A 77 13.09 -11.20 -14.01
N GLY A 78 11.98 -11.19 -14.75
CA GLY A 78 10.86 -12.10 -14.52
C GLY A 78 11.26 -13.58 -14.59
N ARG A 79 12.09 -13.96 -15.58
CA ARG A 79 12.62 -15.34 -15.67
C ARG A 79 13.54 -15.71 -14.51
N ALA A 80 14.40 -14.80 -14.08
CA ALA A 80 15.35 -15.06 -12.99
C ALA A 80 14.62 -15.24 -11.65
N ILE A 81 13.70 -14.32 -11.34
CA ILE A 81 12.84 -14.40 -10.14
C ILE A 81 11.97 -15.65 -10.22
N GLY A 82 11.27 -15.85 -11.34
CA GLY A 82 10.40 -17.01 -11.56
C GLY A 82 11.14 -18.34 -11.40
N LYS A 83 12.35 -18.49 -11.97
CA LYS A 83 13.15 -19.72 -11.79
C LYS A 83 13.48 -20.00 -10.32
N ARG A 84 13.78 -18.96 -9.54
CA ARG A 84 14.23 -19.10 -8.16
C ARG A 84 13.07 -19.29 -7.17
N TYR A 85 11.99 -18.56 -7.37
CA TYR A 85 10.84 -18.52 -6.47
C TYR A 85 9.62 -19.29 -7.00
N ALA A 86 9.70 -19.99 -8.13
CA ALA A 86 8.57 -20.73 -8.73
C ALA A 86 7.79 -21.55 -7.70
N ARG A 87 8.50 -22.33 -6.88
CA ARG A 87 7.85 -23.18 -5.88
C ARG A 87 7.19 -22.36 -4.76
N ALA A 88 7.86 -21.32 -4.26
CA ALA A 88 7.30 -20.44 -3.24
C ALA A 88 6.05 -19.71 -3.75
N PHE A 89 6.10 -19.18 -4.97
CA PHE A 89 4.96 -18.52 -5.61
C PHE A 89 3.78 -19.46 -5.83
N LEU A 90 4.04 -20.70 -6.27
CA LEU A 90 2.98 -21.69 -6.46
C LEU A 90 2.32 -22.04 -5.11
N LEU A 91 3.11 -22.32 -4.08
CA LEU A 91 2.59 -22.63 -2.74
C LEU A 91 1.82 -21.44 -2.15
N PHE A 92 2.32 -20.22 -2.35
CA PHE A 92 1.63 -19.02 -1.89
C PHE A 92 0.30 -18.83 -2.63
N GLU A 93 0.27 -19.03 -3.95
CA GLU A 93 -0.96 -19.01 -4.75
C GLU A 93 -1.97 -20.07 -4.31
N GLU A 94 -1.52 -21.31 -4.04
CA GLU A 94 -2.34 -22.38 -3.45
C GLU A 94 -2.92 -21.98 -2.08
N SER A 95 -2.11 -21.35 -1.22
CA SER A 95 -2.57 -20.86 0.09
C SER A 95 -3.61 -19.73 -0.04
N LEU A 96 -3.46 -18.84 -1.02
CA LEU A 96 -4.44 -17.78 -1.29
C LEU A 96 -5.77 -18.37 -1.77
N GLY A 97 -5.73 -19.40 -2.62
CA GLY A 97 -6.94 -20.14 -3.00
C GLY A 97 -7.61 -20.83 -1.82
N ALA A 98 -6.84 -21.40 -0.89
CA ALA A 98 -7.38 -21.97 0.35
C ALA A 98 -7.99 -20.90 1.27
N ALA A 99 -7.35 -19.73 1.41
CA ALA A 99 -7.88 -18.61 2.17
C ALA A 99 -9.19 -18.06 1.57
N GLU A 100 -9.30 -17.97 0.25
CA GLU A 100 -10.54 -17.60 -0.45
C GLU A 100 -11.66 -18.60 -0.15
N PHE A 101 -11.37 -19.90 -0.26
CA PHE A 101 -12.33 -20.95 0.11
C PHE A 101 -12.80 -20.81 1.57
N ILE A 102 -11.89 -20.57 2.51
CA ILE A 102 -12.23 -20.31 3.92
C ILE A 102 -13.16 -19.10 4.03
N ASN A 103 -12.88 -18.00 3.33
CA ASN A 103 -13.75 -16.82 3.38
C ASN A 103 -15.17 -17.13 2.91
N LEU A 104 -15.32 -17.92 1.84
CA LEU A 104 -16.63 -18.36 1.34
C LEU A 104 -17.37 -19.23 2.38
N GLN A 105 -16.67 -20.14 3.05
CA GLN A 105 -17.25 -20.94 4.14
C GLN A 105 -17.73 -20.05 5.29
N LEU A 106 -16.95 -19.05 5.67
CA LEU A 106 -17.32 -18.11 6.74
C LEU A 106 -18.51 -17.23 6.35
N ILE A 107 -18.67 -16.85 5.08
CA ILE A 107 -19.86 -16.13 4.57
C ILE A 107 -21.10 -17.01 4.68
N GLU A 108 -20.99 -18.29 4.34
CA GLU A 108 -22.11 -19.23 4.44
C GLU A 108 -22.48 -19.48 5.91
N ALA A 109 -21.49 -19.68 6.79
CA ALA A 109 -21.67 -19.79 8.23
C ALA A 109 -22.37 -18.55 8.81
N TYR A 110 -21.92 -17.35 8.44
CA TYR A 110 -22.57 -16.10 8.80
C TYR A 110 -24.02 -16.05 8.31
N SER A 111 -24.28 -16.47 7.07
CA SER A 111 -25.63 -16.47 6.50
C SER A 111 -26.58 -17.42 7.23
N ARG A 112 -26.11 -18.60 7.65
CA ARG A 112 -26.87 -19.53 8.49
C ARG A 112 -27.12 -18.95 9.87
N TRP A 113 -26.09 -18.38 10.49
CA TRP A 113 -26.19 -17.75 11.80
C TRP A 113 -27.20 -16.61 11.82
N VAL A 114 -27.22 -15.73 10.81
CA VAL A 114 -28.20 -14.63 10.69
C VAL A 114 -29.63 -15.16 10.56
N ARG A 115 -29.85 -16.27 9.84
CA ARG A 115 -31.16 -16.91 9.69
C ARG A 115 -31.63 -17.60 10.97
N ALA A 116 -30.72 -18.19 11.73
CA ALA A 116 -31.02 -18.98 12.92
C ALA A 116 -31.12 -18.14 14.20
N THR A 117 -30.44 -16.99 14.26
CA THR A 117 -30.29 -16.18 15.48
C THR A 117 -31.27 -14.99 15.48
N PRO A 118 -32.09 -14.82 16.54
CA PRO A 118 -32.98 -13.67 16.67
C PRO A 118 -32.22 -12.34 16.58
N GLU A 119 -32.83 -11.33 15.97
CA GLU A 119 -32.19 -10.04 15.73
C GLU A 119 -31.65 -9.39 17.00
N SER A 120 -32.39 -9.48 18.11
CA SER A 120 -32.01 -8.94 19.43
C SER A 120 -30.74 -9.55 20.02
N GLU A 121 -30.33 -10.75 19.58
CA GLU A 121 -29.12 -11.43 20.06
C GLU A 121 -27.89 -11.12 19.20
N ARG A 122 -28.09 -10.85 17.91
CA ARG A 122 -26.99 -10.59 16.95
C ARG A 122 -26.72 -9.12 16.66
N MET A 123 -27.72 -8.27 16.86
CA MET A 123 -27.63 -6.82 16.62
C MET A 123 -27.71 -6.06 17.94
N SER A 124 -26.86 -5.05 18.07
CA SER A 124 -27.04 -3.98 19.03
C SER A 124 -27.19 -2.66 18.30
N ASN A 125 -28.03 -1.79 18.87
CA ASN A 125 -28.16 -0.43 18.38
C ASN A 125 -26.87 0.33 18.67
N LEU A 126 -26.19 0.79 17.63
CA LEU A 126 -25.02 1.65 17.77
C LEU A 126 -25.45 2.94 18.51
N PHE A 127 -24.70 3.31 19.55
CA PHE A 127 -25.05 4.39 20.49
C PHE A 127 -26.43 4.24 21.20
N GLY A 128 -27.03 3.06 21.17
CA GLY A 128 -28.40 2.85 21.68
C GLY A 128 -29.50 3.46 20.81
N GLN A 129 -29.17 3.96 19.61
CA GLN A 129 -30.15 4.56 18.70
C GLN A 129 -30.83 3.47 17.85
N PRO A 130 -32.18 3.41 17.85
CA PRO A 130 -32.91 2.51 16.96
C PRO A 130 -32.49 2.77 15.50
N ASN A 131 -32.26 1.68 14.74
CA ASN A 131 -31.85 1.67 13.32
C ASN A 131 -30.36 1.91 13.03
N LEU A 132 -29.52 2.26 14.00
CA LEU A 132 -28.07 2.28 13.75
C LEU A 132 -27.45 0.89 13.97
N PHE A 133 -26.88 0.34 12.91
CA PHE A 133 -26.34 -1.01 12.85
C PHE A 133 -25.05 -1.17 13.68
N GLY A 134 -25.05 -2.07 14.66
CA GLY A 134 -23.92 -2.37 15.56
C GLY A 134 -23.86 -3.83 16.01
N GLY A 135 -23.06 -4.10 17.04
CA GLY A 135 -22.99 -5.40 17.70
C GLY A 135 -22.17 -6.48 16.98
N HIS A 136 -22.44 -7.74 17.35
CA HIS A 136 -21.74 -8.92 16.82
C HIS A 136 -21.85 -9.02 15.29
N GLN A 137 -23.00 -8.68 14.72
CA GLN A 137 -23.19 -8.71 13.28
C GLN A 137 -22.27 -7.72 12.54
N LEU A 138 -22.13 -6.50 13.04
CA LEU A 138 -21.19 -5.51 12.47
C LEU A 138 -19.75 -6.01 12.55
N LYS A 139 -19.35 -6.56 13.71
CA LYS A 139 -18.03 -7.17 13.89
C LYS A 139 -17.74 -8.24 12.85
N VAL A 140 -18.65 -9.21 12.68
CA VAL A 140 -18.47 -10.30 11.71
C VAL A 140 -18.37 -9.78 10.28
N LEU A 141 -19.21 -8.82 9.89
CA LEU A 141 -19.15 -8.23 8.53
C LEU A 141 -17.83 -7.51 8.27
N ILE A 142 -17.34 -6.73 9.23
CA ILE A 142 -16.03 -6.06 9.12
C ILE A 142 -14.92 -7.09 8.96
N LEU A 143 -14.89 -8.12 9.81
CA LEU A 143 -13.86 -9.15 9.76
C LEU A 143 -13.91 -9.96 8.46
N LEU A 144 -15.09 -10.31 7.95
CA LEU A 144 -15.25 -10.96 6.64
C LEU A 144 -14.68 -10.09 5.51
N ALA A 145 -14.97 -8.79 5.51
CA ALA A 145 -14.47 -7.84 4.52
C ALA A 145 -12.95 -7.64 4.64
N MET A 146 -12.41 -7.57 5.85
CA MET A 146 -10.96 -7.48 6.10
C MET A 146 -10.23 -8.73 5.62
N HIS A 147 -10.79 -9.92 5.82
CA HIS A 147 -10.21 -11.17 5.32
C HIS A 147 -10.16 -11.19 3.79
N ALA A 148 -11.29 -10.90 3.11
CA ALA A 148 -11.34 -10.80 1.66
C ALA A 148 -10.33 -9.77 1.12
N ARG A 149 -10.25 -8.59 1.76
CA ARG A 149 -9.29 -7.55 1.37
C ARG A 149 -7.84 -7.99 1.55
N SER A 150 -7.53 -8.76 2.59
CA SER A 150 -6.20 -9.29 2.84
C SER A 150 -5.76 -10.24 1.73
N ILE A 151 -6.66 -11.12 1.27
CA ILE A 151 -6.41 -12.04 0.14
C ILE A 151 -6.14 -11.27 -1.16
N VAL A 152 -6.91 -10.21 -1.43
CA VAL A 152 -6.68 -9.33 -2.59
C VAL A 152 -5.31 -8.67 -2.52
N ILE A 153 -4.95 -8.06 -1.38
CA ILE A 153 -3.65 -7.40 -1.24
C ILE A 153 -2.50 -8.43 -1.36
N ALA A 154 -2.64 -9.61 -0.76
CA ALA A 154 -1.65 -10.69 -0.89
C ALA A 154 -1.48 -11.17 -2.34
N SER A 155 -2.58 -11.24 -3.11
CA SER A 155 -2.56 -11.53 -4.54
C SER A 155 -1.85 -10.42 -5.33
N GLU A 156 -2.09 -9.15 -5.02
CA GLU A 156 -1.37 -8.01 -5.61
C GLU A 156 0.14 -8.11 -5.33
N ILE A 157 0.53 -8.41 -4.09
CA ILE A 157 1.94 -8.64 -3.70
C ILE A 157 2.55 -9.75 -4.57
N LEU A 158 1.88 -10.89 -4.69
CA LEU A 158 2.37 -12.02 -5.49
C LEU A 158 2.61 -11.61 -6.96
N GLN A 159 1.68 -10.88 -7.57
CA GLN A 159 1.84 -10.42 -8.96
C GLN A 159 3.01 -9.43 -9.10
N LEU A 160 3.17 -8.50 -8.15
CA LEU A 160 4.28 -7.55 -8.13
C LEU A 160 5.63 -8.25 -7.96
N LEU A 161 5.71 -9.26 -7.09
CA LEU A 161 6.91 -10.07 -6.90
C LEU A 161 7.24 -10.90 -8.16
N LYS A 162 6.25 -11.58 -8.76
CA LYS A 162 6.42 -12.32 -10.03
C LYS A 162 6.97 -11.42 -11.14
N ALA A 163 6.54 -10.15 -11.16
CA ALA A 163 6.98 -9.16 -12.13
C ALA A 163 8.29 -8.42 -11.77
N GLY A 164 8.82 -8.56 -10.56
CA GLY A 164 10.04 -7.90 -10.10
C GLY A 164 9.87 -6.45 -9.61
N PHE A 165 8.65 -6.07 -9.21
CA PHE A 165 8.33 -4.75 -8.65
C PHE A 165 8.41 -4.76 -7.12
N HIS A 166 9.61 -4.87 -6.56
CA HIS A 166 9.77 -5.07 -5.12
C HIS A 166 9.34 -3.87 -4.26
N GLU A 167 9.52 -2.62 -4.72
CA GLU A 167 9.07 -1.43 -3.96
C GLU A 167 7.54 -1.36 -3.91
N GLY A 168 6.89 -1.62 -5.04
CA GLY A 168 5.43 -1.77 -5.09
C GLY A 168 4.94 -2.91 -4.21
N ALA A 169 5.61 -4.06 -4.26
CA ALA A 169 5.26 -5.21 -3.42
C ALA A 169 5.43 -4.90 -1.92
N ALA A 170 6.51 -4.23 -1.53
CA ALA A 170 6.74 -3.80 -0.15
C ALA A 170 5.69 -2.80 0.32
N ALA A 171 5.28 -1.85 -0.52
CA ALA A 171 4.19 -0.93 -0.22
C ALA A 171 2.88 -1.67 0.11
N ARG A 172 2.54 -2.68 -0.70
CA ARG A 172 1.37 -3.53 -0.46
C ARG A 172 1.53 -4.44 0.76
N ALA A 173 2.72 -4.97 1.00
CA ALA A 173 3.02 -5.77 2.19
C ALA A 173 2.86 -4.96 3.48
N ARG A 174 3.23 -3.67 3.47
CA ARG A 174 2.92 -2.76 4.57
C ARG A 174 1.41 -2.63 4.80
N THR A 175 0.63 -2.43 3.74
CA THR A 175 -0.84 -2.35 3.87
C THR A 175 -1.43 -3.66 4.43
N LEU A 176 -0.95 -4.81 3.97
CA LEU A 176 -1.39 -6.12 4.49
C LEU A 176 -1.07 -6.28 5.97
N TYR A 177 0.13 -5.87 6.40
CA TYR A 177 0.51 -5.88 7.80
C TYR A 177 -0.29 -4.90 8.66
N GLU A 178 -0.53 -3.66 8.19
CA GLU A 178 -1.40 -2.72 8.90
C GLU A 178 -2.82 -3.28 9.06
N LEU A 179 -3.32 -3.95 8.02
CA LEU A 179 -4.62 -4.61 8.05
C LEU A 179 -4.64 -5.78 9.03
N SER A 180 -3.57 -6.58 9.11
CA SER A 180 -3.49 -7.72 10.02
C SER A 180 -3.49 -7.31 11.49
N ILE A 181 -2.79 -6.22 11.83
CA ILE A 181 -2.80 -5.63 13.16
C ILE A 181 -4.21 -5.15 13.53
N LYS A 182 -4.86 -4.40 12.64
CA LYS A 182 -6.24 -3.91 12.88
C LYS A 182 -7.22 -5.07 13.04
N ALA A 183 -7.12 -6.09 12.19
CA ALA A 183 -7.98 -7.26 12.19
C ALA A 183 -7.83 -8.06 13.49
N THR A 184 -6.58 -8.24 13.95
CA THR A 184 -6.25 -8.88 15.23
C THR A 184 -6.92 -8.18 16.40
N LEU A 185 -6.75 -6.85 16.52
CA LEU A 185 -7.33 -6.06 17.61
C LEU A 185 -8.86 -6.14 17.64
N ILE A 186 -9.51 -6.13 16.48
CA ILE A 186 -10.97 -6.24 16.38
C ILE A 186 -11.44 -7.66 16.72
N ALA A 187 -10.71 -8.68 16.28
CA ALA A 187 -11.08 -10.09 16.48
C ALA A 187 -11.00 -10.49 17.97
N VAL A 188 -9.94 -10.09 18.66
CA VAL A 188 -9.72 -10.40 20.09
C VAL A 188 -10.35 -9.39 21.04
N ASP A 189 -11.19 -8.50 20.52
CA ASP A 189 -11.84 -7.47 21.32
C ASP A 189 -12.68 -8.09 22.45
N GLU A 190 -12.40 -7.66 23.68
CA GLU A 190 -13.19 -7.97 24.88
C GLU A 190 -13.99 -6.73 25.37
N TYR A 191 -13.77 -5.56 24.77
CA TYR A 191 -14.39 -4.31 25.18
C TYR A 191 -15.87 -4.27 24.79
N LYS A 192 -16.72 -3.87 25.75
CA LYS A 192 -18.19 -3.73 25.59
C LYS A 192 -18.86 -4.93 24.93
N GLY A 193 -18.68 -6.11 25.52
CA GLY A 193 -19.29 -7.35 25.01
C GLY A 193 -18.56 -7.92 23.79
N GLY A 194 -17.36 -7.42 23.50
CA GLY A 194 -16.45 -7.96 22.49
C GLY A 194 -16.68 -7.47 21.07
N TYR A 195 -17.41 -6.38 20.87
CA TYR A 195 -17.62 -5.74 19.57
C TYR A 195 -17.41 -4.21 19.58
N GLY A 196 -17.07 -3.62 20.73
CA GLY A 196 -16.98 -2.17 20.87
C GLY A 196 -15.87 -1.52 20.02
N LEU A 197 -14.78 -2.25 19.74
CA LEU A 197 -13.74 -1.81 18.82
C LEU A 197 -14.21 -1.87 17.37
N ALA A 198 -15.01 -2.87 16.99
CA ALA A 198 -15.57 -2.97 15.64
C ALA A 198 -16.48 -1.77 15.33
N GLU A 199 -17.36 -1.41 16.26
CA GLU A 199 -18.21 -0.22 16.17
C GLU A 199 -17.40 1.07 16.04
N ARG A 200 -16.38 1.23 16.88
CA ARG A 200 -15.49 2.40 16.81
C ARG A 200 -14.72 2.45 15.48
N PHE A 201 -14.23 1.31 15.00
CA PHE A 201 -13.52 1.23 13.73
C PHE A 201 -14.44 1.62 12.57
N TYR A 202 -15.66 1.09 12.53
CA TYR A 202 -16.69 1.48 11.56
C TYR A 202 -16.96 2.98 11.58
N VAL A 203 -17.24 3.54 12.76
CA VAL A 203 -17.56 4.96 12.92
C VAL A 203 -16.39 5.86 12.54
N SER A 204 -15.14 5.42 12.76
CA SER A 204 -13.96 6.21 12.39
C SER A 204 -13.89 6.52 10.89
N ALA A 205 -14.41 5.62 10.04
CA ALA A 205 -14.45 5.82 8.59
C ALA A 205 -15.33 7.00 8.16
N HIS A 206 -16.40 7.32 8.89
CA HIS A 206 -17.24 8.50 8.61
C HIS A 206 -16.46 9.81 8.77
N GLY A 207 -15.46 9.84 9.66
CA GLY A 207 -14.60 11.01 9.83
C GLY A 207 -13.70 11.26 8.62
N ASP A 208 -13.24 10.20 7.97
CA ASP A 208 -12.41 10.31 6.77
C ASP A 208 -13.26 10.58 5.52
N ASP A 209 -14.43 9.98 5.40
CA ASP A 209 -15.40 10.31 4.34
C ASP A 209 -15.80 11.78 4.39
N LYS A 210 -16.11 12.31 5.58
CA LYS A 210 -16.41 13.74 5.75
C LYS A 210 -15.27 14.64 5.29
N LYS A 211 -14.01 14.31 5.61
CA LYS A 211 -12.84 15.08 5.14
C LYS A 211 -12.74 15.02 3.61
N TYR A 212 -12.87 13.83 3.03
CA TYR A 212 -12.81 13.64 1.57
C TYR A 212 -13.90 14.43 0.84
N ARG A 213 -15.14 14.37 1.33
CA ARG A 213 -16.27 15.09 0.73
C ARG A 213 -16.13 16.60 0.86
N ASN A 214 -15.65 17.10 1.99
CA ASN A 214 -15.34 18.52 2.16
C ASN A 214 -14.28 19.01 1.16
N LEU A 215 -13.25 18.20 0.89
CA LEU A 215 -12.20 18.54 -0.08
C LEU A 215 -12.70 18.48 -1.53
N THR A 216 -13.66 17.61 -1.82
CA THR A 216 -14.22 17.43 -3.17
C THR A 216 -15.50 18.23 -3.43
N GLY A 217 -16.00 18.97 -2.42
CA GLY A 217 -17.25 19.73 -2.50
C GLY A 217 -18.51 18.86 -2.58
N GLN A 218 -18.42 17.57 -2.23
CA GLN A 218 -19.57 16.66 -2.22
C GLN A 218 -20.37 16.81 -0.92
N PRO A 219 -21.71 16.71 -0.96
CA PRO A 219 -22.52 16.77 0.25
C PRO A 219 -22.26 15.54 1.13
N PHE A 220 -22.18 15.74 2.44
CA PHE A 220 -22.16 14.67 3.42
C PHE A 220 -23.60 14.34 3.81
N ASP A 221 -23.99 13.06 3.77
CA ASP A 221 -25.37 12.65 4.01
C ASP A 221 -25.79 12.81 5.47
N ASP A 222 -27.08 13.08 5.70
CA ASP A 222 -27.63 13.42 7.02
C ASP A 222 -27.47 12.27 8.03
N GLU A 223 -27.58 11.02 7.57
CA GLU A 223 -27.39 9.82 8.41
C GLU A 223 -25.94 9.71 8.88
N SER A 224 -24.96 9.86 7.98
CA SER A 224 -23.54 9.90 8.34
C SER A 224 -23.20 11.09 9.23
N GLN A 225 -23.85 12.24 9.03
CA GLN A 225 -23.69 13.41 9.88
C GLN A 225 -24.21 13.14 11.31
N GLN A 226 -25.36 12.48 11.44
CA GLN A 226 -25.90 12.05 12.73
C GLN A 226 -24.95 11.09 13.45
N VAL A 227 -24.45 10.05 12.76
CA VAL A 227 -23.47 9.10 13.32
C VAL A 227 -22.22 9.82 13.79
N TYR A 228 -21.70 10.75 12.98
CA TYR A 228 -20.51 11.54 13.29
C TYR A 228 -20.70 12.42 14.54
N ASP A 229 -21.84 13.09 14.68
CA ASP A 229 -22.13 13.96 15.82
C ASP A 229 -22.40 13.18 17.10
N LEU A 230 -23.08 12.02 17.01
CA LEU A 230 -23.24 11.09 18.12
C LEU A 230 -21.89 10.53 18.59
N ALA A 231 -21.00 10.18 17.66
CA ALA A 231 -19.67 9.70 18.02
C ALA A 231 -18.87 10.76 18.79
N LYS A 232 -18.97 12.03 18.38
CA LYS A 232 -18.34 13.15 19.10
C LYS A 232 -18.93 13.33 20.50
N SER A 233 -20.24 13.21 20.67
CA SER A 233 -20.87 13.38 21.98
C SER A 233 -20.54 12.23 22.94
N VAL A 234 -20.49 10.99 22.45
CA VAL A 234 -20.25 9.80 23.28
C VAL A 234 -18.77 9.53 23.54
N TRP A 235 -17.89 9.77 22.57
CA TRP A 235 -16.46 9.44 22.65
C TRP A 235 -15.53 10.65 22.68
N GLY A 236 -16.07 11.85 22.60
CA GLY A 236 -15.33 13.11 22.61
C GLY A 236 -14.89 13.56 21.21
N SER A 237 -14.67 14.87 21.07
CA SER A 237 -14.22 15.50 19.81
C SER A 237 -12.90 14.93 19.30
N ASP A 238 -12.03 14.51 20.22
CA ASP A 238 -10.71 13.99 19.90
C ASP A 238 -10.76 12.63 19.21
N PHE A 239 -11.91 11.94 19.21
CA PHE A 239 -12.07 10.67 18.51
C PHE A 239 -11.65 10.75 17.04
N PHE A 240 -11.99 11.84 16.34
CA PHE A 240 -11.67 12.01 14.92
C PHE A 240 -10.32 12.71 14.65
N SER A 241 -9.54 13.03 15.69
CA SER A 241 -8.23 13.70 15.56
C SER A 241 -7.12 12.80 15.00
N SER A 242 -7.31 11.48 15.04
CA SER A 242 -6.37 10.48 14.51
C SER A 242 -7.12 9.26 13.98
N GLU A 243 -6.63 8.69 12.88
CA GLU A 243 -7.16 7.46 12.27
C GLU A 243 -7.05 6.21 13.17
N HIS A 244 -6.29 6.28 14.26
CA HIS A 244 -6.10 5.16 15.20
C HIS A 244 -6.88 5.32 16.51
N ASN A 245 -7.59 6.44 16.70
CA ASN A 245 -8.28 6.72 17.95
C ASN A 245 -9.49 5.81 18.23
N TRP A 246 -9.94 5.04 17.24
CA TRP A 246 -10.92 3.98 17.45
C TRP A 246 -10.43 2.93 18.46
N ALA A 247 -9.13 2.65 18.51
CA ALA A 247 -8.51 1.68 19.42
C ALA A 247 -8.19 2.25 20.82
N ARG A 248 -8.51 3.52 21.09
CA ARG A 248 -8.22 4.18 22.37
C ARG A 248 -8.62 3.39 23.63
N PRO A 249 -9.78 2.69 23.68
CA PRO A 249 -10.19 1.99 24.89
C PRO A 249 -9.23 0.90 25.35
N ILE A 250 -8.44 0.30 24.45
CA ILE A 250 -7.55 -0.81 24.76
C ILE A 250 -6.07 -0.41 24.89
N ILE A 251 -5.75 0.87 24.72
CA ILE A 251 -4.37 1.37 24.81
C ILE A 251 -4.16 2.04 26.16
N PRO A 252 -3.30 1.49 27.04
CA PRO A 252 -3.02 2.09 28.34
C PRO A 252 -2.46 3.51 28.23
N GLY A 253 -2.95 4.43 29.08
CA GLY A 253 -2.46 5.81 29.13
C GLY A 253 -2.78 6.68 27.91
N ALA A 254 -3.70 6.25 27.03
CA ALA A 254 -4.01 6.95 25.79
C ALA A 254 -4.85 8.23 25.97
N SER A 255 -5.39 8.51 27.15
CA SER A 255 -6.52 9.43 27.39
C SER A 255 -6.36 10.81 26.73
N ASN A 256 -5.15 11.38 26.71
CA ASN A 256 -4.90 12.76 26.25
C ASN A 256 -3.79 12.89 25.19
N ARG A 257 -3.45 11.81 24.47
CA ARG A 257 -2.44 11.87 23.40
C ARG A 257 -2.98 11.35 22.08
N ARG A 258 -2.33 11.77 20.99
CA ARG A 258 -2.57 11.20 19.66
C ARG A 258 -2.05 9.76 19.63
N LEU A 259 -2.90 8.83 19.18
CA LEU A 259 -2.49 7.45 18.94
C LEU A 259 -1.78 7.32 17.60
N THR A 260 -0.71 6.54 17.61
CA THR A 260 0.15 6.20 16.48
C THR A 260 -0.04 4.73 16.11
N PHE A 261 0.36 4.34 14.90
CA PHE A 261 0.29 2.93 14.50
C PHE A 261 1.15 2.02 15.40
N LYS A 262 2.26 2.53 15.95
CA LYS A 262 3.10 1.80 16.92
C LYS A 262 2.29 1.38 18.16
N ASP A 263 1.36 2.22 18.61
CA ASP A 263 0.51 1.89 19.74
C ASP A 263 -0.43 0.71 19.43
N LEU A 264 -0.90 0.61 18.18
CA LEU A 264 -1.69 -0.54 17.71
C LEU A 264 -0.85 -1.81 17.65
N GLU A 265 0.37 -1.73 17.13
CA GLU A 265 1.29 -2.89 17.09
C GLU A 265 1.58 -3.41 18.50
N GLN A 266 1.82 -2.51 19.45
CA GLN A 266 2.06 -2.88 20.84
C GLN A 266 0.83 -3.54 21.46
N ALA A 267 -0.36 -2.97 21.25
CA ALA A 267 -1.61 -3.57 21.72
C ALA A 267 -1.89 -4.95 21.09
N ALA A 268 -1.44 -5.17 19.86
CA ALA A 268 -1.56 -6.45 19.16
C ALA A 268 -0.43 -7.45 19.50
N GLY A 269 0.55 -7.08 20.33
CA GLY A 269 1.69 -7.93 20.68
C GLY A 269 2.71 -8.12 19.54
N ALA A 270 2.75 -7.21 18.56
CA ALA A 270 3.55 -7.35 17.34
C ALA A 270 4.81 -6.46 17.30
N GLU A 271 5.29 -5.95 18.45
CA GLU A 271 6.45 -5.03 18.51
C GLU A 271 7.71 -5.62 17.88
N GLU A 272 7.92 -6.94 18.01
CA GLU A 272 9.07 -7.63 17.44
C GLU A 272 9.10 -7.54 15.92
N LEU A 273 7.94 -7.38 15.27
CA LEU A 273 7.79 -7.27 13.81
C LEU A 273 7.93 -5.84 13.29
N ARG A 274 8.13 -4.85 14.16
CA ARG A 274 8.24 -3.43 13.79
C ARG A 274 9.34 -3.16 12.75
N HIS A 275 10.42 -3.93 12.80
CA HIS A 275 11.52 -3.81 11.85
C HIS A 275 11.05 -4.04 10.39
N THR A 276 10.16 -5.00 10.18
CA THR A 276 9.54 -5.31 8.89
C THR A 276 8.70 -4.14 8.38
N TYR A 277 7.89 -3.53 9.25
CA TYR A 277 7.12 -2.33 8.91
C TYR A 277 8.02 -1.16 8.48
N LEU A 278 9.09 -0.90 9.23
CA LEU A 278 10.01 0.20 8.96
C LEU A 278 10.74 0.02 7.63
N GLU A 279 11.15 -1.21 7.33
CA GLU A 279 11.77 -1.56 6.04
C GLU A 279 10.84 -1.26 4.87
N TYR A 280 9.57 -1.66 4.94
CA TYR A 280 8.61 -1.39 3.88
C TYR A 280 8.25 0.09 3.80
N SER A 281 8.17 0.78 4.93
CA SER A 281 7.95 2.23 4.94
C SER A 281 9.06 3.00 4.22
N ARG A 282 10.32 2.57 4.35
CA ARG A 282 11.45 3.16 3.62
C ARG A 282 11.33 3.01 2.11
N SER A 283 10.72 1.93 1.62
CA SER A 283 10.52 1.70 0.18
C SER A 283 9.44 2.58 -0.44
N VAL A 284 8.54 3.16 0.38
CA VAL A 284 7.44 4.02 -0.07
C VAL A 284 7.79 5.51 0.06
N HIS A 285 8.56 5.88 1.09
CA HIS A 285 8.91 7.27 1.32
C HIS A 285 10.10 7.72 0.45
N ALA A 286 9.84 8.70 -0.42
CA ALA A 286 10.84 9.40 -1.23
C ALA A 286 11.69 10.38 -0.40
N GLY A 287 12.22 9.93 0.74
CA GLY A 287 13.15 10.71 1.54
C GLY A 287 14.45 10.96 0.76
N PRO A 288 15.13 12.12 0.95
CA PRO A 288 16.35 12.44 0.21
C PRO A 288 17.41 11.34 0.27
N LEU A 289 17.59 10.72 1.44
CA LEU A 289 18.53 9.61 1.61
C LEU A 289 18.15 8.38 0.79
N THR A 290 16.87 7.98 0.81
CA THR A 290 16.36 6.85 0.01
C THR A 290 16.53 7.11 -1.48
N LEU A 291 16.24 8.33 -1.95
CA LEU A 291 16.38 8.70 -3.35
C LEU A 291 17.84 8.64 -3.82
N ILE A 292 18.76 9.19 -3.02
CA ILE A 292 20.19 9.20 -3.35
C ILE A 292 20.75 7.77 -3.31
N GLN A 293 20.47 7.01 -2.25
CA GLN A 293 20.95 5.63 -2.11
C GLN A 293 20.33 4.65 -3.11
N GLY A 294 19.08 4.89 -3.53
CA GLY A 294 18.37 4.11 -4.53
C GLY A 294 18.80 4.43 -5.97
N THR A 295 19.46 5.57 -6.19
CA THR A 295 19.91 5.98 -7.53
C THR A 295 21.38 5.60 -7.73
N ASP A 296 21.63 4.61 -8.57
CA ASP A 296 22.99 4.33 -9.04
C ASP A 296 23.30 5.17 -10.28
N PHE A 297 24.03 6.26 -10.07
CA PHE A 297 24.47 7.16 -11.14
C PHE A 297 25.55 6.56 -12.05
N ASN A 298 26.16 5.44 -11.68
CA ASN A 298 27.09 4.70 -12.53
C ASN A 298 26.35 3.77 -13.50
N LYS A 299 25.07 3.45 -13.24
CA LYS A 299 24.26 2.70 -14.19
C LYS A 299 23.96 3.58 -15.39
N ARG A 300 24.11 2.99 -16.58
CA ARG A 300 23.75 3.63 -17.87
C ARG A 300 22.25 3.93 -18.00
N TYR A 301 21.45 3.55 -17.01
CA TYR A 301 20.00 3.66 -16.94
C TYR A 301 19.61 4.21 -15.57
N LEU A 302 19.08 5.44 -15.56
CA LEU A 302 18.47 6.07 -14.40
C LEU A 302 17.13 5.37 -14.14
N ASN A 303 17.07 4.61 -13.05
CA ASN A 303 15.86 3.94 -12.53
C ASN A 303 15.28 2.85 -13.44
N ASN A 304 15.77 1.62 -13.25
CA ASN A 304 15.08 0.45 -13.77
C ASN A 304 13.73 0.34 -13.05
N MET A 305 12.59 0.46 -13.77
CA MET A 305 11.26 0.27 -13.16
C MET A 305 11.08 -1.11 -12.51
N ARG A 306 11.97 -2.06 -12.84
CA ARG A 306 12.18 -3.34 -12.14
C ARG A 306 13.63 -3.33 -11.68
N THR A 307 13.85 -2.90 -10.46
CA THR A 307 15.14 -2.68 -9.83
C THR A 307 15.89 -4.01 -9.68
N GLU A 308 16.50 -4.49 -10.77
CA GLU A 308 17.36 -5.66 -10.83
C GLU A 308 16.73 -6.95 -10.28
N VAL A 309 17.48 -8.05 -10.36
CA VAL A 309 17.07 -9.31 -9.74
C VAL A 309 17.39 -9.22 -8.25
N ASP A 310 16.50 -8.64 -7.46
CA ASP A 310 16.66 -8.59 -6.00
C ASP A 310 16.03 -9.82 -5.35
N ILE A 311 16.83 -10.90 -5.28
CA ILE A 311 16.43 -12.15 -4.67
C ILE A 311 16.12 -11.95 -3.19
N HIS A 312 16.91 -11.16 -2.47
CA HIS A 312 16.77 -11.03 -1.02
C HIS A 312 15.48 -10.29 -0.65
N ARG A 313 15.23 -9.11 -1.25
CA ARG A 313 13.97 -8.37 -1.03
C ARG A 313 12.76 -9.17 -1.47
N THR A 314 12.82 -9.85 -2.63
CA THR A 314 11.71 -10.69 -3.10
C THR A 314 11.34 -11.75 -2.06
N GLY A 315 12.34 -12.44 -1.52
CA GLY A 315 12.16 -13.47 -0.52
C GLY A 315 11.58 -12.94 0.79
N ARG A 316 12.13 -11.84 1.32
CA ARG A 316 11.66 -11.23 2.57
C ARG A 316 10.24 -10.66 2.47
N ILE A 317 9.90 -10.01 1.36
CA ILE A 317 8.53 -9.51 1.13
C ILE A 317 7.56 -10.69 1.01
N GLY A 318 7.92 -11.74 0.25
CA GLY A 318 7.09 -12.94 0.11
C GLY A 318 6.86 -13.65 1.44
N GLN A 319 7.91 -13.78 2.27
CA GLN A 319 7.83 -14.32 3.62
C GLN A 319 6.88 -13.50 4.50
N SER A 320 7.07 -12.19 4.59
CA SER A 320 6.21 -11.34 5.44
C SER A 320 4.77 -11.31 4.95
N ALA A 321 4.53 -11.32 3.64
CA ALA A 321 3.18 -11.39 3.11
C ALA A 321 2.51 -12.73 3.46
N SER A 322 3.28 -13.83 3.42
CA SER A 322 2.80 -15.16 3.83
C SER A 322 2.44 -15.20 5.31
N PHE A 323 3.32 -14.67 6.17
CA PHE A 323 3.06 -14.57 7.60
C PHE A 323 1.85 -13.67 7.93
N SER A 324 1.73 -12.51 7.29
CA SER A 324 0.60 -11.60 7.55
C SER A 324 -0.73 -12.20 7.13
N ILE A 325 -0.80 -12.93 6.00
CA ILE A 325 -2.05 -13.60 5.61
C ILE A 325 -2.36 -14.79 6.53
N GLU A 326 -1.36 -15.54 6.98
CA GLU A 326 -1.50 -16.61 7.97
C GLU A 326 -2.18 -16.11 9.24
N VAL A 327 -1.61 -15.07 9.86
CA VAL A 327 -2.14 -14.46 11.09
C VAL A 327 -3.59 -14.00 10.90
N VAL A 328 -3.89 -13.29 9.81
CA VAL A 328 -5.24 -12.78 9.53
C VAL A 328 -6.22 -13.93 9.35
N THR A 329 -5.89 -14.91 8.52
CA THR A 329 -6.78 -16.00 8.18
C THR A 329 -7.09 -16.85 9.41
N GLU A 330 -6.09 -17.18 10.23
CA GLU A 330 -6.29 -17.95 11.46
C GLU A 330 -7.17 -17.22 12.47
N ILE A 331 -6.83 -15.96 12.77
CA ILE A 331 -7.50 -15.23 13.85
C ILE A 331 -8.95 -14.86 13.48
N LEU A 332 -9.21 -14.54 12.21
CA LEU A 332 -10.55 -14.23 11.72
C LEU A 332 -11.40 -15.48 11.61
N THR A 333 -10.84 -16.60 11.15
CA THR A 333 -11.58 -17.87 11.11
C THR A 333 -11.97 -18.29 12.52
N LYS A 334 -11.03 -18.24 13.48
CA LYS A 334 -11.33 -18.54 14.88
C LYS A 334 -12.44 -17.65 15.44
N CYS A 335 -12.30 -16.33 15.25
CA CYS A 335 -13.28 -15.36 15.76
C CYS A 335 -14.66 -15.59 15.13
N ILE A 336 -14.75 -15.61 13.80
CA ILE A 336 -16.03 -15.70 13.09
C ILE A 336 -16.71 -17.05 13.37
N SER A 337 -15.96 -18.17 13.41
CA SER A 337 -16.52 -19.46 13.82
C SER A 337 -17.08 -19.44 15.24
N THR A 338 -16.42 -18.71 16.16
CA THR A 338 -16.91 -18.56 17.53
C THR A 338 -18.19 -17.74 17.58
N GLU A 339 -18.22 -16.58 16.92
CA GLU A 339 -19.37 -15.67 16.87
C GLU A 339 -20.59 -16.34 16.22
N THR A 340 -20.36 -17.10 15.14
CA THR A 340 -21.42 -17.78 14.38
C THR A 340 -21.79 -19.16 14.96
N LYS A 341 -21.01 -19.67 15.92
CA LYS A 341 -21.10 -21.03 16.48
C LYS A 341 -20.94 -22.15 15.45
N GLU A 342 -20.31 -21.85 14.31
CA GLU A 342 -20.05 -22.75 13.19
C GLU A 342 -18.59 -23.22 13.22
N TRP A 343 -18.29 -24.10 14.18
CA TRP A 343 -16.94 -24.58 14.47
C TRP A 343 -16.34 -25.44 13.36
N ASP A 344 -17.16 -26.10 12.55
CA ASP A 344 -16.70 -26.91 11.43
C ASP A 344 -15.98 -26.06 10.37
N SER A 345 -16.30 -24.77 10.27
CA SER A 345 -15.58 -23.82 9.42
C SER A 345 -14.10 -23.70 9.80
N TYR A 346 -13.73 -24.04 11.04
CA TYR A 346 -12.33 -24.07 11.49
C TYR A 346 -11.53 -25.20 10.83
N LEU A 347 -12.17 -26.31 10.43
CA LEU A 347 -11.50 -27.40 9.71
C LEU A 347 -11.00 -26.96 8.33
N ALA A 348 -11.58 -25.91 7.75
CA ALA A 348 -11.13 -25.35 6.48
C ALA A 348 -9.71 -24.77 6.57
N LEU A 349 -9.20 -24.45 7.78
CA LEU A 349 -7.81 -24.01 7.98
C LEU A 349 -6.78 -25.10 7.72
N SER A 350 -7.14 -26.39 7.85
CA SER A 350 -6.18 -27.50 7.84
C SER A 350 -5.28 -27.50 6.59
N GLN A 351 -5.87 -27.32 5.41
CA GLN A 351 -5.11 -27.22 4.16
C GLN A 351 -4.34 -25.90 4.06
N PHE A 352 -4.93 -24.80 4.50
CA PHE A 352 -4.32 -23.47 4.43
C PHE A 352 -3.03 -23.40 5.26
N VAL A 353 -3.07 -23.81 6.53
CA VAL A 353 -1.90 -23.80 7.42
C VAL A 353 -0.76 -24.62 6.81
N HIS A 354 -1.07 -25.80 6.29
CA HIS A 354 -0.06 -26.63 5.65
C HIS A 354 0.58 -25.98 4.40
N THR A 355 -0.21 -25.31 3.56
CA THR A 355 0.32 -24.69 2.33
C THR A 355 1.05 -23.39 2.61
N ILE A 356 0.56 -22.56 3.54
CA ILE A 356 1.18 -21.28 3.90
C ILE A 356 2.52 -21.47 4.62
N ASP A 357 2.63 -22.43 5.55
CA ASP A 357 3.89 -22.77 6.23
C ASP A 357 4.98 -23.18 5.23
N ARG A 358 4.58 -23.97 4.23
CA ARG A 358 5.47 -24.41 3.16
C ARG A 358 5.85 -23.25 2.26
N ALA A 359 4.92 -22.35 1.94
CA ALA A 359 5.21 -21.15 1.16
C ALA A 359 6.24 -20.28 1.90
N ASN A 360 5.99 -19.99 3.18
CA ASN A 360 6.84 -19.22 4.07
C ASN A 360 8.27 -19.82 4.14
N SER A 361 8.37 -21.11 4.49
CA SER A 361 9.65 -21.83 4.54
C SER A 361 10.40 -21.83 3.20
N THR A 362 9.67 -21.93 2.08
CA THR A 362 10.28 -21.92 0.74
C THR A 362 10.78 -20.52 0.36
N PHE A 363 10.08 -19.45 0.76
CA PHE A 363 10.59 -18.08 0.59
C PHE A 363 11.90 -17.89 1.37
N VAL A 364 11.92 -18.27 2.65
CA VAL A 364 13.10 -18.21 3.52
C VAL A 364 14.29 -18.94 2.91
N ALA A 365 14.11 -20.22 2.59
CA ALA A 365 15.17 -21.05 2.02
C ALA A 365 15.72 -20.50 0.69
N ALA A 366 14.91 -19.76 -0.09
CA ALA A 366 15.33 -19.22 -1.37
C ALA A 366 16.25 -17.98 -1.24
N PHE A 367 16.07 -17.14 -0.22
CA PHE A 367 16.92 -15.97 0.02
C PHE A 367 18.09 -16.23 0.98
N GLU A 368 17.96 -17.13 1.95
CA GLU A 368 19.08 -17.48 2.84
C GLU A 368 20.26 -18.10 2.10
N LYS A 369 19.98 -18.90 1.05
CA LYS A 369 21.02 -19.41 0.13
C LYS A 369 21.82 -18.32 -0.60
N CYS A 370 21.41 -17.06 -0.51
CA CYS A 370 22.09 -15.90 -1.08
C CYS A 370 22.72 -14.97 -0.02
N ALA A 371 22.47 -15.18 1.27
CA ALA A 371 23.11 -14.38 2.30
C ALA A 371 24.64 -14.60 2.19
N PRO A 372 25.47 -13.54 2.13
CA PRO A 372 26.90 -13.72 2.21
C PRO A 372 27.20 -14.52 3.47
N ARG A 373 27.97 -15.62 3.36
CA ARG A 373 28.49 -16.32 4.53
C ARG A 373 29.14 -15.25 5.39
N GLN A 374 28.62 -15.05 6.60
CA GLN A 374 29.32 -14.23 7.58
C GLN A 374 30.69 -14.88 7.72
N VAL A 375 31.72 -14.13 7.33
CA VAL A 375 33.10 -14.53 7.55
C VAL A 375 33.28 -14.40 9.06
N GLU A 376 33.33 -15.54 9.75
CA GLU A 376 33.75 -15.64 11.15
C GLU A 376 35.19 -15.14 11.33
#